data_AF-R0E4E0-F1
#
_entry.id   AF-R0E4E0-F1
#
_cell.length_a   1.000
_cell.length_b   1.000
_cell.length_c   1.000
_cell.angle_alpha   90.00
_cell.angle_beta   90.00
_cell.angle_gamma   90.00
#
_symmetry.space_group_name_H-M   'P 1'
#
loop_
_entity.id
_entity.type
_entity.pdbx_description
1 polymer ?
#
loop_
_entity_poly.entity_id
_entity_poly.type
_entity_poly.pdbx_seq_one_letter_code
_entity_poly.pdbx_strand_id
1 'polypeptide(L)'
;MRYPACEKIEIIRLVEQSTLPVRRTLAQIGVPRATFYRWYDLYQTGGPEALEDRPARPSRVWNRIPEDVRAAILEMALEHSELSPRELAVRFTDSQGYFVSEASVYRLLKSHDLITSPAFIVMKAAKAFTDKTTAPNQMWQTDFTYFKIIGWGWVYLSTILDDFS
;
A
#
# COMPACT_ATOMS: atom_id res chain seq x y z
N MET A 1 -4.64 -19.23 -19.91
CA MET A 1 -6.11 -19.16 -19.97
C MET A 1 -6.66 -19.81 -18.71
N ARG A 2 -7.56 -19.14 -17.99
CA ARG A 2 -8.08 -19.61 -16.70
C ARG A 2 -9.47 -20.20 -16.96
N TYR A 3 -9.61 -21.51 -16.83
CA TYR A 3 -10.86 -22.21 -17.09
C TYR A 3 -11.79 -22.06 -15.88
N PRO A 4 -13.05 -21.60 -16.05
CA PRO A 4 -14.05 -21.65 -14.99
C PRO A 4 -14.41 -23.11 -14.65
N ALA A 5 -14.98 -23.33 -13.46
CA ALA A 5 -15.31 -24.68 -12.98
C ALA A 5 -16.26 -25.44 -13.93
N CYS A 6 -17.23 -24.74 -14.53
CA CYS A 6 -18.14 -25.31 -15.53
C CYS A 6 -17.40 -25.89 -16.75
N GLU A 7 -16.45 -25.13 -17.30
CA GLU A 7 -15.66 -25.57 -18.47
C GLU A 7 -14.75 -26.76 -18.12
N LYS A 8 -14.18 -26.79 -16.90
CA LYS A 8 -13.41 -27.95 -16.41
C LYS A 8 -14.28 -29.22 -16.35
N ILE A 9 -15.53 -29.11 -15.88
CA ILE A 9 -16.47 -30.23 -15.80
C ILE A 9 -16.85 -30.74 -17.19
N GLU A 10 -17.13 -29.83 -18.13
CA GLU A 10 -17.45 -30.20 -19.51
C GLU A 10 -16.30 -30.94 -20.18
N ILE A 11 -15.06 -30.46 -19.99
CA ILE A 11 -13.86 -31.13 -20.52
C ILE A 11 -13.71 -32.53 -19.92
N ILE A 12 -13.97 -32.72 -18.62
CA ILE A 12 -13.91 -34.04 -17.98
C ILE A 12 -14.96 -34.97 -18.58
N ARG A 13 -16.22 -34.53 -18.67
CA ARG A 13 -17.31 -35.34 -19.26
C ARG A 13 -17.05 -35.72 -20.72
N LEU A 14 -16.52 -34.77 -21.50
CA LEU A 14 -16.17 -34.99 -22.90
C LEU A 14 -15.08 -36.06 -23.04
N VAL A 15 -14.09 -36.07 -22.14
CA VAL A 15 -13.04 -37.09 -22.13
C VAL A 15 -13.57 -38.45 -21.68
N GLU A 16 -14.47 -38.50 -20.68
CA GLU A 16 -15.08 -39.76 -20.20
C GLU A 16 -16.00 -40.41 -21.24
N GLN A 17 -16.70 -39.61 -22.05
CA GLN A 17 -17.61 -40.09 -23.09
C GLN A 17 -16.92 -40.35 -24.43
N SER A 18 -15.65 -39.97 -24.57
CA SER A 18 -14.91 -40.11 -25.82
C SER A 18 -14.52 -41.56 -26.08
N THR A 19 -14.73 -42.02 -27.31
CA THR A 19 -14.19 -43.31 -27.79
C THR A 19 -12.72 -43.21 -28.20
N LEU A 20 -12.16 -42.00 -28.25
CA LEU A 20 -10.77 -41.75 -28.60
C LEU A 20 -9.87 -41.82 -27.36
N PRO A 21 -8.58 -42.19 -27.52
CA PRO A 21 -7.64 -42.14 -26.41
C PRO A 21 -7.52 -40.73 -25.84
N VAL A 22 -7.50 -40.60 -24.50
CA VAL A 22 -7.43 -39.33 -23.75
C VAL A 22 -6.40 -38.35 -24.33
N ARG A 23 -5.23 -38.85 -24.73
CA ARG A 23 -4.16 -38.02 -25.33
C ARG A 23 -4.63 -37.29 -26.60
N ARG A 24 -5.39 -37.96 -27.46
CA ARG A 24 -5.87 -37.41 -28.73
C ARG A 24 -6.99 -36.41 -28.49
N THR A 25 -7.91 -36.72 -27.59
CA THR A 25 -9.01 -35.83 -27.19
C THR A 25 -8.48 -34.53 -26.56
N LEU A 26 -7.54 -34.62 -25.62
CA LEU A 26 -6.92 -33.44 -24.99
C LEU A 26 -6.10 -32.60 -25.97
N ALA A 27 -5.44 -33.23 -26.95
CA ALA A 27 -4.69 -32.51 -27.99
C ALA A 27 -5.62 -31.69 -28.90
N GLN A 28 -6.83 -32.17 -29.18
CA GLN A 28 -7.84 -31.43 -29.96
C GLN A 28 -8.41 -30.24 -29.19
N ILE A 29 -8.60 -30.38 -27.88
CA ILE A 29 -9.14 -29.33 -27.00
C ILE A 29 -8.05 -28.32 -26.59
N GLY A 30 -6.77 -28.67 -26.75
CA GLY A 30 -5.64 -27.80 -26.40
C GLY A 30 -5.31 -27.77 -24.91
N VAL A 31 -5.74 -28.78 -24.14
CA VAL A 31 -5.49 -28.86 -22.69
C VAL A 31 -4.27 -29.74 -22.41
N PRO A 32 -3.24 -29.24 -21.70
CA PRO A 32 -2.10 -30.07 -21.31
C PRO A 32 -2.53 -31.25 -20.41
N ARG A 33 -1.95 -32.43 -20.64
CA ARG A 33 -2.26 -33.65 -19.88
C ARG A 33 -2.12 -33.48 -18.37
N ALA A 34 -1.06 -32.81 -17.91
CA ALA A 34 -0.81 -32.57 -16.48
C ALA A 34 -1.93 -31.74 -15.83
N THR A 35 -2.46 -30.75 -16.57
CA THR A 35 -3.57 -29.92 -16.12
C THR A 35 -4.85 -30.74 -16.02
N PHE A 36 -5.14 -31.58 -17.03
CA PHE A 36 -6.32 -32.45 -17.03
C PHE A 36 -6.31 -33.44 -15.87
N TYR A 37 -5.22 -34.20 -15.68
CA TYR A 37 -5.16 -35.19 -14.59
C TYR A 37 -5.28 -34.53 -13.21
N ARG A 38 -4.71 -33.33 -13.02
CA ARG A 38 -4.90 -32.57 -11.77
C ARG A 38 -6.37 -32.22 -11.52
N TRP A 39 -7.11 -31.82 -12.54
CA TRP A 39 -8.55 -31.57 -12.41
C TRP A 39 -9.32 -32.86 -12.18
N TYR A 40 -8.95 -33.95 -12.87
CA TYR A 40 -9.58 -35.25 -12.73
C TYR A 40 -9.41 -35.82 -11.31
N ASP A 41 -8.23 -35.70 -10.72
CA ASP A 41 -7.97 -36.10 -9.34
C ASP A 41 -8.80 -35.28 -8.33
N LEU A 42 -8.92 -33.96 -8.55
CA LEU A 42 -9.78 -33.10 -7.72
C LEU A 42 -11.26 -33.47 -7.87
N TYR A 43 -11.70 -33.77 -9.08
CA TYR A 43 -13.07 -34.19 -9.37
C TYR A 43 -13.39 -35.54 -8.72
N GLN A 44 -12.48 -36.51 -8.75
CA GLN A 44 -12.67 -37.81 -8.11
C GLN A 44 -12.69 -37.73 -6.58
N THR A 45 -11.90 -36.82 -6.00
CA THR A 45 -11.79 -36.70 -4.53
C THR A 45 -12.83 -35.79 -3.88
N GLY A 46 -13.30 -34.75 -4.58
CA GLY A 46 -14.19 -33.74 -4.02
C GLY A 46 -15.33 -33.28 -4.95
N GLY A 47 -15.59 -34.02 -6.03
CA GLY A 47 -16.70 -33.77 -6.94
C GLY A 47 -16.59 -32.48 -7.74
N PRO A 48 -17.72 -32.03 -8.35
CA PRO A 48 -17.76 -30.81 -9.16
C PRO A 48 -17.31 -29.54 -8.41
N GLU A 49 -17.60 -29.45 -7.11
CA GLU A 49 -17.26 -28.29 -6.26
C GLU A 49 -15.74 -28.15 -6.05
N ALA A 50 -14.99 -29.26 -6.08
CA ALA A 50 -13.53 -29.21 -5.95
C ALA A 50 -12.82 -28.59 -7.16
N LEU A 51 -13.52 -28.40 -8.28
CA LEU A 51 -13.01 -27.73 -9.47
C LEU A 51 -13.14 -26.21 -9.39
N GLU A 52 -13.83 -25.69 -8.38
CA GLU A 52 -13.88 -24.25 -8.11
C GLU A 52 -12.49 -23.71 -7.76
N ASP A 53 -12.23 -22.50 -8.23
CA ASP A 53 -10.97 -21.83 -7.97
C ASP A 53 -10.93 -21.39 -6.52
N ARG A 54 -10.09 -22.05 -5.72
CA ARG A 54 -9.81 -21.62 -4.35
C ARG A 54 -8.92 -20.39 -4.36
N PRO A 55 -9.17 -19.40 -3.47
CA PRO A 55 -8.28 -18.26 -3.35
C PRO A 55 -6.89 -18.76 -2.94
N ALA A 56 -5.87 -18.40 -3.73
CA ALA A 56 -4.48 -18.80 -3.49
C ALA A 56 -3.84 -18.12 -2.25
N ARG A 57 -4.63 -17.38 -1.47
CA ARG A 57 -4.15 -16.59 -0.35
C ARG A 57 -4.71 -17.12 0.96
N PRO A 58 -3.90 -17.17 2.04
CA PRO A 58 -4.40 -17.48 3.37
C PRO A 58 -5.57 -16.57 3.72
N SER A 59 -6.62 -17.12 4.34
CA SER A 59 -7.77 -16.36 4.82
C SER A 59 -7.37 -15.28 5.85
N ARG A 60 -6.28 -15.53 6.60
CA ARG A 60 -5.74 -14.62 7.59
C ARG A 60 -4.21 -14.57 7.48
N VAL A 61 -3.68 -13.38 7.23
CA VAL A 61 -2.24 -13.12 7.29
C VAL A 61 -1.87 -12.90 8.76
N TRP A 62 -0.85 -13.59 9.25
CA TRP A 62 -0.42 -13.52 10.66
C TRP A 62 -0.07 -12.10 11.13
N ASN A 63 0.37 -11.23 10.22
CA ASN A 63 0.67 -9.81 10.47
C ASN A 63 -0.56 -8.87 10.43
N ARG A 64 -1.78 -9.40 10.35
CA ARG A 64 -2.96 -8.55 10.31
C ARG A 64 -3.22 -7.97 11.70
N ILE A 65 -3.19 -6.64 11.79
CA ILE A 65 -3.61 -5.89 12.99
C ILE A 65 -5.00 -6.39 13.41
N PRO A 66 -5.18 -6.79 14.68
CA PRO A 66 -6.47 -7.18 15.25
C PRO A 66 -7.58 -6.14 15.02
N GLU A 67 -8.83 -6.58 14.95
CA GLU A 67 -9.94 -5.71 14.54
C GLU A 67 -10.33 -4.69 15.63
N ASP A 68 -10.17 -5.06 16.90
CA ASP A 68 -10.23 -4.17 18.07
C ASP A 68 -9.20 -3.04 17.98
N VAL A 69 -7.95 -3.38 17.65
CA VAL A 69 -6.90 -2.37 17.47
C VAL A 69 -7.19 -1.47 16.27
N ARG A 70 -7.74 -2.01 15.17
CA ARG A 70 -8.15 -1.21 14.01
C ARG A 70 -9.26 -0.23 14.38
N ALA A 71 -10.26 -0.67 15.13
CA ALA A 71 -11.34 0.20 15.60
C ALA A 71 -10.81 1.35 16.46
N ALA A 72 -9.89 1.06 17.39
CA ALA A 72 -9.25 2.08 18.23
C ALA A 72 -8.44 3.11 17.41
N ILE A 73 -7.73 2.67 16.36
CA ILE A 73 -7.01 3.60 15.46
C ILE A 73 -8.00 4.52 14.73
N LEU A 74 -9.13 3.99 14.27
CA LEU A 74 -10.16 4.77 13.58
C LEU A 74 -10.83 5.77 14.52
N GLU A 75 -11.14 5.37 15.75
CA GLU A 75 -11.69 6.25 16.78
C GLU A 75 -10.74 7.42 17.06
N MET A 76 -9.46 7.13 17.30
CA MET A 76 -8.45 8.17 17.52
C MET A 76 -8.28 9.10 16.30
N ALA A 77 -8.40 8.57 15.08
CA ALA A 77 -8.35 9.38 13.87
C ALA A 77 -9.53 10.33 13.73
N LEU A 78 -10.71 9.93 14.21
CA LEU A 78 -11.91 10.77 14.22
C LEU A 78 -11.84 11.84 15.32
N GLU A 79 -11.27 11.50 16.49
CA GLU A 79 -11.02 12.47 17.56
C GLU A 79 -9.96 13.51 17.19
N HIS A 80 -8.94 13.11 16.44
CA HIS A 80 -7.78 13.93 16.08
C HIS A 80 -7.59 14.03 14.56
N SER A 81 -8.59 14.59 13.89
CA SER A 81 -8.66 14.73 12.42
C SER A 81 -7.52 15.55 11.80
N GLU A 82 -6.81 16.34 12.60
CA GLU A 82 -5.67 17.17 12.21
C GLU A 82 -4.36 16.36 12.06
N LEU A 83 -4.27 15.19 12.68
CA LEU A 83 -3.03 14.43 12.71
C LEU A 83 -2.78 13.71 11.39
N SER A 84 -1.54 13.80 10.92
CA SER A 84 -1.08 12.98 9.82
C SER A 84 -1.07 11.48 10.22
N PRO A 85 -1.13 10.55 9.24
CA PRO A 85 -1.00 9.12 9.50
C PRO A 85 0.26 8.74 10.30
N ARG A 86 1.34 9.53 10.15
CA ARG A 86 2.59 9.36 10.90
C ARG A 86 2.43 9.77 12.36
N GLU A 87 1.88 10.94 12.61
CA GLU A 87 1.64 11.44 13.98
C GLU A 87 0.63 10.55 14.71
N LEU A 88 -0.42 10.10 14.03
CA LEU A 88 -1.39 9.18 14.59
C LEU A 88 -0.74 7.84 14.98
N ALA A 89 0.15 7.30 14.15
CA ALA A 89 0.86 6.04 14.46
C ALA A 89 1.77 6.16 15.69
N VAL A 90 2.49 7.28 15.82
CA VAL A 90 3.33 7.57 16.98
C VAL A 90 2.46 7.71 18.23
N ARG A 91 1.42 8.55 18.16
CA ARG A 91 0.52 8.81 19.28
C ARG A 91 -0.21 7.55 19.73
N PHE A 92 -0.65 6.70 18.81
CA PHE A 92 -1.28 5.43 19.12
C PHE A 92 -0.30 4.49 19.84
N THR A 93 0.94 4.41 19.37
CA THR A 93 1.98 3.59 20.01
C THR A 93 2.28 4.07 21.44
N ASP A 94 2.38 5.38 21.64
CA ASP A 94 2.70 5.97 22.95
C ASP A 94 1.53 5.87 23.94
N SER A 95 0.28 6.04 23.48
CA SER A 95 -0.90 6.04 24.35
C SER A 95 -1.48 4.66 24.63
N GLN A 96 -1.45 3.75 23.65
CA GLN A 96 -2.07 2.42 23.75
C GLN A 96 -1.03 1.31 23.98
N GLY A 97 0.26 1.61 23.94
CA GLY A 97 1.34 0.63 24.11
C GLY A 97 1.38 -0.44 23.01
N TYR A 98 0.71 -0.21 21.88
CA TYR A 98 0.62 -1.15 20.77
C TYR A 98 1.25 -0.53 19.52
N PHE A 99 2.31 -1.16 19.02
CA PHE A 99 3.03 -0.66 17.85
C PHE A 99 2.21 -0.80 16.57
N VAL A 100 2.07 0.30 15.85
CA VAL A 100 1.50 0.34 14.49
C VAL A 100 2.41 1.13 13.56
N SER A 101 2.69 0.58 12.38
CA SER A 101 3.45 1.31 11.36
C SER A 101 2.59 2.40 10.71
N GLU A 102 3.19 3.55 10.38
CA GLU A 102 2.57 4.63 9.58
C GLU A 102 1.86 4.08 8.32
N ALA A 103 2.51 3.19 7.56
CA ALA A 103 1.92 2.62 6.34
C ALA A 103 0.63 1.83 6.59
N SER A 104 0.49 1.19 7.75
CA SER A 104 -0.71 0.45 8.12
C SER A 104 -1.83 1.39 8.56
N VAL A 105 -1.50 2.44 9.32
CA VAL A 105 -2.44 3.52 9.64
C VAL A 105 -2.93 4.20 8.36
N TYR A 106 -2.01 4.61 7.47
CA TYR A 106 -2.35 5.20 6.18
C TYR A 106 -3.30 4.30 5.37
N ARG A 107 -2.99 3.00 5.22
CA ARG A 107 -3.86 2.08 4.47
C ARG A 107 -5.23 1.92 5.12
N LEU A 108 -5.29 1.89 6.45
CA LEU A 108 -6.54 1.79 7.20
C LEU A 108 -7.41 3.03 6.98
N LEU A 109 -6.84 4.22 7.15
CA LEU A 109 -7.52 5.50 6.91
C LEU A 109 -7.97 5.62 5.45
N LYS A 110 -7.10 5.24 4.50
CA LYS A 110 -7.43 5.24 3.07
C LYS A 110 -8.60 4.34 2.74
N SER A 111 -8.67 3.15 3.34
CA SER A 111 -9.76 2.20 3.10
C SER A 111 -11.11 2.64 3.68
N HIS A 112 -11.10 3.60 4.61
CA HIS A 112 -12.29 4.21 5.20
C HIS A 112 -12.54 5.63 4.68
N ASP A 113 -11.84 6.05 3.61
CA ASP A 113 -11.93 7.39 3.03
C ASP A 113 -11.68 8.54 4.03
N LEU A 114 -10.89 8.28 5.08
CA LEU A 114 -10.54 9.24 6.14
C LEU A 114 -9.26 10.03 5.86
N ILE A 115 -8.62 9.80 4.71
CA ILE A 115 -7.51 10.66 4.29
C ILE A 115 -8.13 11.88 3.64
N THR A 116 -8.26 12.94 4.42
CA THR A 116 -8.53 14.27 3.89
C THR A 116 -7.47 14.52 2.82
N SER A 117 -7.90 14.61 1.55
CA SER A 117 -7.00 15.04 0.48
C SER A 117 -6.32 16.30 0.96
N PRO A 118 -5.00 16.48 0.74
CA PRO A 118 -4.34 17.67 1.19
C PRO A 118 -5.14 18.82 0.60
N ALA A 119 -5.84 19.56 1.45
CA ALA A 119 -6.10 20.95 1.16
C ALA A 119 -4.67 21.46 0.99
N PHE A 120 -4.24 21.59 -0.26
CA PHE A 120 -3.02 22.30 -0.56
C PHE A 120 -3.31 23.67 0.03
N ILE A 121 -2.91 23.88 1.28
CA ILE A 121 -2.73 25.20 1.83
C ILE A 121 -1.58 25.68 0.98
N VAL A 122 -1.91 26.28 -0.17
CA VAL A 122 -0.95 26.94 -1.03
C VAL A 122 -0.43 28.06 -0.16
N MET A 123 0.65 27.79 0.57
CA MET A 123 1.39 28.80 1.29
C MET A 123 1.95 29.73 0.23
N LYS A 124 1.16 30.74 -0.09
CA LYS A 124 1.60 31.84 -0.93
C LYS A 124 2.63 32.60 -0.12
N ALA A 125 3.83 32.76 -0.68
CA ALA A 125 4.86 33.56 -0.06
C ALA A 125 4.27 34.92 0.34
N ALA A 126 4.38 35.27 1.62
CA ALA A 126 3.98 36.58 2.10
C ALA A 126 4.89 37.64 1.45
N LYS A 127 4.35 38.82 1.16
CA LYS A 127 5.14 39.92 0.56
C LYS A 127 6.18 40.51 1.53
N ALA A 128 6.02 40.28 2.82
CA ALA A 128 6.89 40.77 3.87
C ALA A 128 6.88 39.81 5.06
N PHE A 129 7.95 39.82 5.84
CA PHE A 129 8.01 39.15 7.13
C PHE A 129 7.03 39.79 8.13
N THR A 130 6.38 38.96 8.95
CA THR A 130 5.44 39.41 9.99
C THR A 130 6.16 40.16 11.10
N ASP A 131 7.32 39.67 11.51
CA ASP A 131 8.17 40.29 12.52
C ASP A 131 9.29 41.07 11.82
N LYS A 132 9.24 42.40 11.91
CA LYS A 132 10.26 43.28 11.34
C LYS A 132 11.23 43.75 12.42
N THR A 133 12.51 43.70 12.11
CA THR A 133 13.56 44.31 12.93
C THR A 133 13.48 45.84 12.87
N THR A 134 13.79 46.48 13.99
CA THR A 134 13.80 47.95 14.17
C THR A 134 15.18 48.50 14.54
N ALA A 135 16.14 47.64 14.87
CA ALA A 135 17.51 48.00 15.19
C ALA A 135 18.48 46.85 14.86
N PRO A 136 19.79 47.15 14.69
CA PRO A 136 20.79 46.11 14.46
C PRO A 136 20.85 45.07 15.59
N ASN A 137 21.22 43.83 15.25
CA ASN A 137 21.37 42.69 16.17
C ASN A 137 20.09 42.20 16.87
N GLN A 138 18.91 42.48 16.31
CA GLN A 138 17.65 41.96 16.84
C GLN A 138 17.28 40.57 16.29
N MET A 139 17.68 40.26 15.05
CA MET A 139 17.47 38.97 14.42
C MET A 139 18.58 38.70 13.41
N TRP A 140 19.15 37.50 13.45
CA TRP A 140 20.17 37.07 12.51
C TRP A 140 19.59 36.00 11.58
N GLN A 141 19.77 36.20 10.28
CA GLN A 141 19.40 35.23 9.26
C GLN A 141 20.60 34.37 8.91
N THR A 142 20.36 33.07 8.78
CA THR A 142 21.38 32.12 8.33
C THR A 142 20.87 31.34 7.13
N ASP A 143 21.64 31.30 6.06
CA ASP A 143 21.34 30.48 4.90
C ASP A 143 22.54 29.60 4.53
N PHE A 144 22.23 28.41 4.02
CA PHE A 144 23.20 27.44 3.56
C PHE A 144 22.97 27.19 2.08
N THR A 145 23.92 27.63 1.27
CA THR A 145 23.93 27.34 -0.17
C THR A 145 25.19 26.57 -0.52
N TYR A 146 25.18 25.87 -1.65
CA TYR A 146 26.34 25.16 -2.13
C TYR A 146 26.54 25.46 -3.62
N PHE A 147 27.80 25.68 -3.99
CA PHE A 147 28.16 25.94 -5.37
C PHE A 147 29.45 25.21 -5.73
N LYS A 148 29.61 24.98 -7.03
CA LYS A 148 30.74 24.25 -7.57
C LYS A 148 31.80 25.23 -8.05
N ILE A 149 32.99 25.16 -7.45
CA ILE A 149 34.18 25.86 -7.94
C ILE A 149 34.87 24.96 -8.96
N ILE A 150 35.03 25.45 -10.18
CA ILE A 150 35.68 24.70 -11.27
C ILE A 150 37.13 24.38 -10.86
N GLY A 151 37.49 23.09 -10.89
CA GLY A 151 38.80 22.58 -10.49
C GLY A 151 38.97 22.27 -8.99
N TRP A 152 38.02 22.66 -8.13
CA TRP A 152 38.13 22.52 -6.67
C TRP A 152 36.97 21.72 -6.05
N GLY A 153 35.84 21.60 -6.77
CA GLY A 153 34.71 20.77 -6.34
C GLY A 153 33.56 21.57 -5.73
N TRP A 154 32.71 20.89 -4.96
CA TRP A 154 31.56 21.50 -4.29
C TRP A 154 31.97 22.10 -2.97
N VAL A 155 31.53 23.34 -2.72
CA VAL A 155 31.76 24.07 -1.48
C VAL A 155 30.40 24.46 -0.90
N TYR A 156 30.28 24.39 0.42
CA TYR A 156 29.14 24.89 1.17
C TYR A 156 29.47 26.30 1.68
N LEU A 157 28.58 27.24 1.42
CA LEU A 157 28.60 28.59 1.96
C LEU A 157 27.53 28.69 3.05
N SER A 158 27.97 28.99 4.26
CA SER A 158 27.12 29.39 5.37
C SER A 158 27.21 30.90 5.50
N THR A 159 26.10 31.61 5.30
CA THR A 159 26.02 33.05 5.55
C THR A 159 25.34 33.31 6.88
N ILE A 160 25.78 34.38 7.56
CA ILE A 160 25.13 34.94 8.74
C ILE A 160 24.99 36.43 8.46
N LEU A 161 23.76 36.92 8.42
CA LEU A 161 23.44 38.31 8.13
C LEU A 161 22.56 38.87 9.26
N ASP A 162 22.81 40.13 9.63
CA ASP A 162 21.88 40.86 10.49
C ASP A 162 20.66 41.26 9.65
N ASP A 163 19.46 40.94 10.10
CA ASP A 163 18.22 41.16 9.34
C ASP A 163 17.93 42.64 9.09
N PHE A 164 18.47 43.53 9.93
CA PHE A 164 18.19 44.97 9.88
C PHE A 164 19.07 45.76 8.88
N SER A 165 20.30 45.32 8.61
CA SER A 165 21.35 46.13 7.95
C SER A 165 21.80 45.62 6.59
#